data_AF-A0A1G0P3E7-F1
#
_entry.id   AF-A0A1G0P3E7-F1
#
_cell.length_a   1.000
_cell.length_b   1.000
_cell.length_c   1.000
_cell.angle_alpha   90.00
_cell.angle_beta   90.00
_cell.angle_gamma   90.00
#
_symmetry.space_group_name_H-M   'P 1'
#
loop_
_entity.id
_entity.type
_entity.pdbx_description
1 polymer ?
#
loop_
_entity_poly.entity_id
_entity_poly.type
_entity_poly.pdbx_seq_one_letter_code
_entity_poly.pdbx_strand_id
1 'polypeptide(L)'
;MRAGLQPFINEADPSTWQSLLAVIRREQYPPRSPLDNPIYQSGPDNPGRSLSLLWLQLQNYLQYFDWQWANSLRTTQPVFAWPRLPFTLLFTSLGIYGMQVIKRRDRGMFWLLLLLWLTTGLGLMIYINFKPGFSVGYDLFPDPNHHEVRERDYFYTVSYQIWGLFAGAGIAGLYQLIRREFRMPPRVAGGVLALALLPFVMNFKAASRAHGKDARLARDFAYDLLQSVEPYGILFTNGDNDTFPLWYLQEVEEIRQDVSVVNLSLGNTDWYVRQLRDNPVRSFVPEQAPWYAGVAPAQSPPALHTLTDQEIRNLQPQLLARGIRFVAGRVDHTYPENTPLYVKDILILRLIQENVGRRPIYFSLTAGSGSWLGLQSYMTQQGLALKVHAAQPPDSSRLGPGLAGFPPVDVPRTDSLVWNVYRYAELAEADTLVLEPTARNIATNLSIPLIALGQAYQLQGDAARSMKNFEFAYKLGPDPNLGQVIRALKARDTGAVFGDTARAPGR
;
A
#
# COMPACT_ATOMS: atom_id res chain seq x y z
N MET A 1 30.47 0.65 -7.08
CA MET A 1 29.00 0.48 -6.94
C MET A 1 28.56 1.22 -5.69
N ARG A 2 27.49 2.06 -5.73
CA ARG A 2 27.06 2.86 -4.57
C ARG A 2 26.71 2.01 -3.34
N ALA A 3 26.19 0.80 -3.55
CA ALA A 3 25.89 -0.18 -2.51
C ALA A 3 27.11 -0.56 -1.65
N GLY A 4 28.33 -0.49 -2.19
CA GLY A 4 29.57 -0.75 -1.44
C GLY A 4 29.89 0.28 -0.36
N LEU A 5 29.15 1.40 -0.29
CA LEU A 5 29.24 2.38 0.80
C LEU A 5 28.43 1.97 2.04
N GLN A 6 27.75 0.82 1.99
CA GLN A 6 26.92 0.28 3.08
C GLN A 6 25.91 1.32 3.62
N PRO A 7 25.03 1.88 2.76
CA PRO A 7 23.96 2.75 3.26
C PRO A 7 23.04 1.97 4.21
N PHE A 8 22.41 2.67 5.15
CA PHE A 8 21.52 2.04 6.15
C PHE A 8 20.39 1.21 5.51
N ILE A 9 19.91 1.66 4.34
CA ILE A 9 18.98 0.93 3.47
C ILE A 9 19.73 0.53 2.20
N ASN A 10 20.09 -0.75 2.09
CA ASN A 10 20.83 -1.30 0.96
C ASN A 10 20.04 -2.45 0.32
N GLU A 11 18.91 -2.11 -0.32
CA GLU A 11 17.99 -3.11 -0.88
C GLU A 11 18.69 -4.09 -1.83
N ALA A 12 18.50 -5.38 -1.54
CA ALA A 12 19.09 -6.52 -2.25
C ALA A 12 20.63 -6.60 -2.26
N ASP A 13 21.31 -5.70 -1.55
CA ASP A 13 22.76 -5.60 -1.40
C ASP A 13 23.59 -5.90 -2.69
N PRO A 14 23.45 -5.10 -3.76
CA PRO A 14 24.23 -5.25 -4.98
C PRO A 14 25.66 -4.66 -4.83
N SER A 15 26.33 -4.94 -3.70
CA SER A 15 27.69 -4.48 -3.38
C SER A 15 28.78 -5.16 -4.22
N THR A 16 28.51 -6.33 -4.77
CA THR A 16 29.44 -7.10 -5.62
C THR A 16 28.88 -7.30 -7.02
N TRP A 17 29.73 -7.65 -7.99
CA TRP A 17 29.27 -7.95 -9.35
C TRP A 17 28.31 -9.16 -9.38
N GLN A 18 28.57 -10.16 -8.54
CA GLN A 18 27.72 -11.34 -8.42
C GLN A 18 26.34 -10.98 -7.86
N SER A 19 26.27 -10.23 -6.76
CA SER A 19 24.98 -9.82 -6.18
C SER A 19 24.22 -8.86 -7.11
N LEU A 20 24.91 -7.94 -7.78
CA LEU A 20 24.30 -7.09 -8.80
C LEU A 20 23.68 -7.91 -9.95
N LEU A 21 24.42 -8.92 -10.46
CA LEU A 21 23.88 -9.80 -11.50
C LEU A 21 22.67 -10.60 -11.00
N ALA A 22 22.69 -11.09 -9.75
CA ALA A 22 21.57 -11.80 -9.16
C ALA A 22 20.31 -10.91 -9.07
N VAL A 23 20.46 -9.63 -8.70
CA VAL A 23 19.37 -8.62 -8.73
C VAL A 23 18.84 -8.39 -10.13
N ILE A 24 19.73 -8.17 -11.11
CA ILE A 24 19.32 -7.95 -12.52
C ILE A 24 18.56 -9.16 -13.07
N ARG A 25 18.99 -10.38 -12.71
CA ARG A 25 18.36 -11.64 -13.11
C ARG A 25 17.13 -11.99 -12.28
N ARG A 26 16.85 -11.23 -11.20
CA ARG A 26 15.76 -11.47 -10.27
C ARG A 26 15.81 -12.85 -9.60
N GLU A 27 17.01 -13.35 -9.30
CA GLU A 27 17.22 -14.68 -8.67
C GLU A 27 16.58 -14.78 -7.27
N GLN A 28 16.17 -13.64 -6.68
CA GLN A 28 15.43 -13.58 -5.41
C GLN A 28 14.00 -14.12 -5.53
N TYR A 29 13.46 -14.25 -6.74
CA TYR A 29 12.09 -14.69 -6.98
C TYR A 29 12.08 -16.03 -7.72
N PRO A 30 11.18 -16.96 -7.36
CA PRO A 30 11.01 -18.19 -8.12
C PRO A 30 10.73 -17.89 -9.60
N PRO A 31 11.35 -18.60 -10.55
CA PRO A 31 11.04 -18.44 -11.96
C PRO A 31 9.57 -18.80 -12.20
N ARG A 32 8.94 -18.08 -13.12
CA ARG A 32 7.53 -18.29 -13.48
C ARG A 32 7.36 -18.33 -14.99
N SER A 33 6.56 -19.27 -15.47
CA SER A 33 6.24 -19.37 -16.89
C SER A 33 5.20 -18.31 -17.31
N PRO A 34 5.34 -17.67 -18.47
CA PRO A 34 4.28 -16.83 -19.05
C PRO A 34 2.98 -17.58 -19.35
N LEU A 35 3.03 -18.92 -19.35
CA LEU A 35 1.89 -19.81 -19.56
C LEU A 35 1.21 -20.25 -18.26
N ASP A 36 1.80 -19.96 -17.10
CA ASP A 36 1.19 -20.30 -15.81
C ASP A 36 -0.06 -19.46 -15.57
N ASN A 37 -1.00 -20.01 -14.81
CA ASN A 37 -2.01 -19.19 -14.17
C ASN A 37 -1.33 -18.33 -13.09
N PRO A 38 -1.39 -16.99 -13.16
CA PRO A 38 -0.67 -16.12 -12.25
C PRO A 38 -1.27 -16.06 -10.83
N ILE A 39 -2.43 -16.67 -10.61
CA ILE A 39 -3.07 -16.76 -9.30
C ILE A 39 -2.43 -17.87 -8.44
N TYR A 40 -1.99 -18.97 -9.07
CA TYR A 40 -1.46 -20.15 -8.37
C TYR A 40 0.07 -20.21 -8.46
N GLN A 41 0.73 -20.88 -7.52
CA GLN A 41 2.17 -21.08 -7.56
C GLN A 41 2.61 -21.74 -8.88
N SER A 42 3.82 -21.43 -9.34
CA SER A 42 4.40 -22.10 -10.51
C SER A 42 4.73 -23.55 -10.17
N GLY A 43 4.49 -24.48 -11.09
CA GLY A 43 4.75 -25.90 -10.87
C GLY A 43 3.83 -26.82 -11.68
N PRO A 44 3.99 -28.15 -11.55
CA PRO A 44 3.22 -29.14 -12.31
C PRO A 44 1.70 -29.06 -12.09
N ASP A 45 1.28 -28.64 -10.89
CA ASP A 45 -0.13 -28.54 -10.51
C ASP A 45 -0.77 -27.21 -10.93
N ASN A 46 -0.03 -26.33 -11.61
CA ASN A 46 -0.57 -25.06 -12.07
C ASN A 46 -1.57 -25.30 -13.22
N PRO A 47 -2.81 -24.77 -13.15
CA PRO A 47 -3.84 -25.03 -14.15
C PRO A 47 -3.62 -24.33 -15.50
N GLY A 48 -2.56 -23.52 -15.62
CA GLY A 48 -2.23 -22.78 -16.83
C GLY A 48 -3.08 -21.52 -17.05
N ARG A 49 -2.57 -20.63 -17.89
CA ARG A 49 -3.19 -19.35 -18.22
C ARG A 49 -4.39 -19.58 -19.14
N SER A 50 -5.59 -19.30 -18.62
CA SER A 50 -6.83 -19.43 -19.37
C SER A 50 -7.02 -18.31 -20.40
N LEU A 51 -7.88 -18.55 -21.40
CA LEU A 51 -8.32 -17.51 -22.33
C LEU A 51 -9.07 -16.37 -21.62
N SER A 52 -9.82 -16.68 -20.55
CA SER A 52 -10.50 -15.66 -19.74
C SER A 52 -9.50 -14.72 -19.04
N LEU A 53 -8.40 -15.25 -18.51
CA LEU A 53 -7.32 -14.45 -17.94
C LEU A 53 -6.64 -13.59 -19.01
N LEU A 54 -6.35 -14.16 -20.18
CA LEU A 54 -5.77 -13.41 -21.29
C LEU A 54 -6.69 -12.27 -21.74
N TRP A 55 -7.99 -12.52 -21.77
CA TRP A 55 -8.99 -11.50 -22.08
C TRP A 55 -9.01 -10.38 -21.04
N LEU A 56 -8.99 -10.70 -19.74
CA LEU A 56 -8.91 -9.70 -18.67
C LEU A 56 -7.63 -8.86 -18.77
N GLN A 57 -6.49 -9.48 -19.04
CA GLN A 57 -5.21 -8.76 -19.21
C GLN A 57 -5.25 -7.83 -20.42
N LEU A 58 -5.89 -8.25 -21.52
CA LEU A 58 -6.13 -7.39 -22.68
C LEU A 58 -7.09 -6.25 -22.34
N GLN A 59 -8.15 -6.52 -21.58
CA GLN A 59 -9.06 -5.47 -21.09
C GLN A 59 -8.32 -4.45 -20.21
N ASN A 60 -7.42 -4.88 -19.32
CA ASN A 60 -6.58 -3.96 -18.54
C ASN A 60 -5.68 -3.11 -19.44
N TYR A 61 -5.02 -3.72 -20.42
CA TYR A 61 -4.20 -2.99 -21.39
C TYR A 61 -5.02 -1.91 -22.12
N LEU A 62 -6.21 -2.25 -22.59
CA LEU A 62 -7.13 -1.33 -23.27
C LEU A 62 -7.70 -0.24 -22.33
N GLN A 63 -8.02 -0.60 -21.10
CA GLN A 63 -8.41 0.33 -20.04
C GLN A 63 -7.35 1.40 -19.84
N TYR A 64 -6.09 1.01 -19.74
CA TYR A 64 -5.01 1.97 -19.54
C TYR A 64 -4.82 2.88 -20.76
N PHE A 65 -5.07 2.39 -21.98
CA PHE A 65 -5.12 3.20 -23.19
C PHE A 65 -6.25 4.24 -23.15
N ASP A 66 -7.45 3.84 -22.74
CA ASP A 66 -8.61 4.75 -22.56
C ASP A 66 -8.29 5.88 -21.56
N TRP A 67 -7.55 5.56 -20.50
CA TRP A 67 -7.14 6.55 -19.49
C TRP A 67 -6.18 7.63 -20.04
N GLN A 68 -5.33 7.30 -21.02
CA GLN A 68 -4.36 8.27 -21.57
C GLN A 68 -5.02 9.47 -22.25
N TRP A 69 -6.29 9.37 -22.66
CA TRP A 69 -6.96 10.41 -23.43
C TRP A 69 -7.86 11.32 -22.60
N ALA A 70 -8.60 10.77 -21.62
CA ALA A 70 -9.65 11.54 -20.94
C ALA A 70 -10.08 10.98 -19.56
N ASN A 71 -9.18 10.38 -18.79
CA ASN A 71 -9.48 9.79 -17.49
C ASN A 71 -10.26 10.71 -16.54
N SER A 72 -9.97 12.03 -16.50
CA SER A 72 -10.66 12.95 -15.58
C SER A 72 -12.17 13.08 -15.82
N LEU A 73 -12.67 12.69 -16.99
CA LEU A 73 -14.11 12.75 -17.27
C LEU A 73 -14.92 11.75 -16.43
N ARG A 74 -14.31 10.62 -16.01
CA ARG A 74 -15.00 9.59 -15.22
C ARG A 74 -14.03 8.62 -14.54
N THR A 75 -13.34 9.02 -13.48
CA THR A 75 -12.33 8.17 -12.82
C THR A 75 -12.88 6.91 -12.14
N THR A 76 -14.19 6.85 -11.85
CA THR A 76 -14.81 5.73 -11.12
C THR A 76 -15.17 4.52 -12.00
N GLN A 77 -15.22 4.69 -13.32
CA GLN A 77 -15.47 3.59 -14.25
C GLN A 77 -14.14 3.16 -14.87
N PRO A 78 -13.64 1.95 -14.58
CA PRO A 78 -12.30 1.55 -14.98
C PRO A 78 -12.20 1.39 -16.50
N VAL A 79 -13.16 0.71 -17.11
CA VAL A 79 -13.12 0.33 -18.53
C VAL A 79 -14.13 1.16 -19.33
N PHE A 80 -13.66 1.88 -20.36
CA PHE A 80 -14.46 2.57 -21.40
C PHE A 80 -15.71 3.30 -20.91
N ALA A 81 -15.54 4.29 -20.03
CA ALA A 81 -16.64 5.14 -19.62
C ALA A 81 -17.27 5.88 -20.83
N TRP A 82 -18.60 5.95 -20.90
CA TRP A 82 -19.33 6.65 -21.96
C TRP A 82 -18.80 8.07 -22.26
N PRO A 83 -18.48 8.91 -21.25
CA PRO A 83 -17.90 10.24 -21.49
C PRO A 83 -16.50 10.23 -22.12
N ARG A 84 -15.73 9.15 -21.95
CA ARG A 84 -14.36 9.02 -22.50
C ARG A 84 -14.36 8.48 -23.93
N LEU A 85 -15.35 7.65 -24.26
CA LEU A 85 -15.41 6.91 -25.52
C LEU A 85 -15.17 7.77 -26.78
N PRO A 86 -15.76 8.98 -26.95
CA PRO A 86 -15.50 9.80 -28.13
C PRO A 86 -14.02 10.17 -28.30
N PHE A 87 -13.32 10.47 -27.20
CA PHE A 87 -11.90 10.81 -27.21
C PHE A 87 -11.04 9.58 -27.49
N THR A 88 -11.38 8.46 -26.88
CA THR A 88 -10.70 7.18 -27.12
C THR A 88 -10.81 6.75 -28.59
N LEU A 89 -11.99 6.88 -29.20
CA LEU A 89 -12.19 6.62 -30.62
C LEU A 89 -11.46 7.62 -31.52
N LEU A 90 -11.44 8.90 -31.16
CA LEU A 90 -10.71 9.94 -31.88
C LEU A 90 -9.21 9.65 -31.92
N PHE A 91 -8.57 9.43 -30.77
CA PHE A 91 -7.13 9.19 -30.68
C PHE A 91 -6.71 7.82 -31.19
N THR A 92 -7.59 6.82 -31.13
CA THR A 92 -7.36 5.54 -31.80
C THR A 92 -7.38 5.72 -33.32
N SER A 93 -8.36 6.45 -33.84
CA SER A 93 -8.49 6.72 -35.28
C SER A 93 -7.33 7.57 -35.82
N LEU A 94 -6.90 8.59 -35.07
CA LEU A 94 -5.72 9.39 -35.39
C LEU A 94 -4.44 8.55 -35.35
N GLY A 95 -4.29 7.63 -34.39
CA GLY A 95 -3.18 6.68 -34.35
C GLY A 95 -3.11 5.82 -35.61
N ILE A 96 -4.22 5.18 -35.98
CA ILE A 96 -4.31 4.35 -37.20
C ILE A 96 -4.01 5.17 -38.46
N TYR A 97 -4.55 6.39 -38.56
CA TYR A 97 -4.27 7.27 -39.70
C TYR A 97 -2.80 7.70 -39.73
N GLY A 98 -2.23 8.05 -38.57
CA GLY A 98 -0.82 8.42 -38.44
C GLY A 98 0.14 7.29 -38.80
N MET A 99 -0.19 6.04 -38.46
CA MET A 99 0.53 4.86 -38.95
C MET A 99 0.62 4.85 -40.48
N GLN A 100 -0.48 5.16 -41.19
CA GLN A 100 -0.48 5.24 -42.65
C GLN A 100 0.36 6.41 -43.17
N VAL A 101 0.28 7.57 -42.50
CA VAL A 101 1.08 8.77 -42.84
C VAL A 101 2.57 8.45 -42.73
N ILE A 102 3.02 7.87 -41.61
CA ILE A 102 4.42 7.49 -41.41
C ILE A 102 4.82 6.43 -42.44
N LYS A 103 4.03 5.37 -42.64
CA LYS A 103 4.35 4.30 -43.59
C LYS A 103 4.56 4.79 -45.03
N ARG A 104 3.78 5.77 -45.47
CA ARG A 104 3.91 6.38 -46.81
C ARG A 104 5.16 7.25 -46.93
N ARG A 105 5.61 7.86 -45.83
CA ARG A 105 6.77 8.76 -45.79
C ARG A 105 8.07 8.00 -45.59
N ASP A 106 8.09 7.07 -44.65
CA ASP A 106 9.24 6.26 -44.24
C ASP A 106 8.76 4.90 -43.70
N ARG A 107 9.02 3.83 -44.47
CA ARG A 107 8.66 2.46 -44.10
C ARG A 107 9.53 1.92 -42.96
N GLY A 108 10.79 2.34 -42.87
CA GLY A 108 11.71 1.91 -41.82
C GLY A 108 11.26 2.43 -40.47
N MET A 109 10.96 3.72 -40.39
CA MET A 109 10.40 4.35 -39.18
C MET A 109 9.06 3.73 -38.79
N PHE A 110 8.18 3.44 -39.75
CA PHE A 110 6.91 2.76 -39.49
C PHE A 110 7.12 1.40 -38.79
N TRP A 111 7.99 0.55 -39.34
CA TRP A 111 8.24 -0.77 -38.77
C TRP A 111 8.93 -0.70 -37.42
N LEU A 112 9.88 0.23 -37.24
CA LEU A 112 10.52 0.48 -35.94
C LEU A 112 9.48 0.81 -34.87
N LEU A 113 8.63 1.82 -35.11
CA LEU A 113 7.61 2.24 -34.16
C LEU A 113 6.55 1.15 -33.94
N LEU A 114 6.12 0.46 -34.99
CA LEU A 114 5.12 -0.62 -34.88
C LEU A 114 5.66 -1.79 -34.05
N LEU A 115 6.89 -2.23 -34.31
CA LEU A 115 7.52 -3.30 -33.54
C LEU A 115 7.74 -2.89 -32.09
N LEU A 116 8.16 -1.65 -31.84
CA LEU A 116 8.32 -1.14 -30.48
C LEU A 116 6.97 -1.08 -29.74
N TRP A 117 5.90 -0.61 -30.38
CA TRP A 117 4.56 -0.59 -29.82
C TRP A 117 4.03 -2.00 -29.52
N LEU A 118 4.23 -2.95 -30.43
CA LEU A 118 3.82 -4.34 -30.26
C LEU A 118 4.59 -5.02 -29.12
N THR A 119 5.91 -4.84 -29.05
CA THR A 119 6.74 -5.49 -28.02
C THR A 119 6.53 -4.88 -26.64
N THR A 120 6.47 -3.56 -26.52
CA THR A 120 6.27 -2.86 -25.23
C THR A 120 4.81 -2.76 -24.80
N GLY A 121 3.88 -3.18 -25.66
CA GLY A 121 2.45 -3.30 -25.37
C GLY A 121 2.04 -4.76 -25.22
N LEU A 122 1.49 -5.34 -26.29
CA LEU A 122 0.92 -6.69 -26.30
C LEU A 122 1.95 -7.78 -25.98
N GLY A 123 3.17 -7.67 -26.49
CA GLY A 123 4.26 -8.61 -26.20
C GLY A 123 4.60 -8.63 -24.71
N LEU A 124 4.71 -7.45 -24.09
CA LEU A 124 4.97 -7.31 -22.67
C LEU A 124 3.80 -7.81 -21.82
N MET A 125 2.55 -7.58 -22.25
CA MET A 125 1.35 -8.10 -21.59
C MET A 125 1.35 -9.64 -21.55
N ILE A 126 1.73 -10.27 -22.66
CA ILE A 126 1.87 -11.73 -22.73
C ILE A 126 3.02 -12.18 -21.82
N TYR A 127 4.18 -11.51 -21.89
CA TYR A 127 5.36 -11.90 -21.13
C TYR A 127 5.20 -11.78 -19.61
N ILE A 128 4.69 -10.65 -19.10
CA ILE A 128 4.63 -10.41 -17.65
C ILE A 128 3.54 -11.26 -16.98
N ASN A 129 2.44 -11.55 -17.70
CA ASN A 129 1.38 -12.44 -17.21
C ASN A 129 0.82 -12.01 -15.82
N PHE A 130 0.34 -10.78 -15.70
CA PHE A 130 -0.24 -10.27 -14.45
C PHE A 130 -1.47 -11.06 -13.99
N LYS A 131 -1.76 -11.04 -12.69
CA LYS A 131 -3.11 -11.38 -12.20
C LYS A 131 -4.16 -10.46 -12.86
N PRO A 132 -5.46 -10.80 -12.80
CA PRO A 132 -6.53 -9.83 -13.06
C PRO A 132 -6.20 -8.47 -12.43
N GLY A 133 -6.38 -7.39 -13.19
CA GLY A 133 -6.05 -6.05 -12.71
C GLY A 133 -6.89 -5.64 -11.51
N PHE A 134 -6.44 -4.60 -10.82
CA PHE A 134 -7.01 -4.17 -9.53
C PHE A 134 -8.50 -3.83 -9.60
N SER A 135 -8.99 -3.30 -10.72
CA SER A 135 -10.38 -2.83 -10.85
C SER A 135 -11.30 -3.69 -11.74
N VAL A 136 -10.83 -4.82 -12.27
CA VAL A 136 -11.60 -5.63 -13.24
C VAL A 136 -11.53 -7.12 -12.92
N GLY A 137 -12.58 -7.87 -13.28
CA GLY A 137 -12.59 -9.33 -13.20
C GLY A 137 -13.14 -9.92 -11.91
N TYR A 138 -13.70 -9.10 -11.00
CA TYR A 138 -14.29 -9.56 -9.73
C TYR A 138 -15.48 -10.52 -9.90
N ASP A 139 -16.18 -10.46 -11.04
CA ASP A 139 -17.25 -11.43 -11.36
C ASP A 139 -16.71 -12.86 -11.53
N LEU A 140 -15.47 -13.00 -12.00
CA LEU A 140 -14.79 -14.29 -12.21
C LEU A 140 -13.87 -14.65 -11.04
N PHE A 141 -13.28 -13.64 -10.39
CA PHE A 141 -12.32 -13.78 -9.31
C PHE A 141 -12.76 -12.89 -8.13
N PRO A 142 -13.73 -13.32 -7.31
CA PRO A 142 -14.28 -12.46 -6.26
C PRO A 142 -13.31 -12.18 -5.10
N ASP A 143 -12.29 -13.02 -4.91
CA ASP A 143 -11.28 -12.83 -3.87
C ASP A 143 -10.27 -11.75 -4.28
N PRO A 144 -10.14 -10.64 -3.52
CA PRO A 144 -9.16 -9.59 -3.79
C PRO A 144 -7.71 -10.08 -3.88
N ASN A 145 -7.34 -11.17 -3.20
CA ASN A 145 -6.00 -11.76 -3.26
C ASN A 145 -5.66 -12.36 -4.64
N HIS A 146 -6.68 -12.60 -5.46
CA HIS A 146 -6.53 -13.05 -6.84
C HIS A 146 -6.27 -11.89 -7.82
N HIS A 147 -6.29 -10.64 -7.35
CA HIS A 147 -6.03 -9.46 -8.17
C HIS A 147 -4.65 -8.87 -7.92
N GLU A 148 -4.20 -8.03 -8.84
CA GLU A 148 -3.07 -7.14 -8.57
C GLU A 148 -3.44 -6.13 -7.47
N VAL A 149 -2.49 -5.81 -6.60
CA VAL A 149 -2.70 -4.90 -5.45
C VAL A 149 -2.94 -3.44 -5.86
N ARG A 150 -2.66 -3.11 -7.12
CA ARG A 150 -2.88 -1.80 -7.73
C ARG A 150 -2.81 -1.91 -9.25
N GLU A 151 -3.22 -0.85 -9.93
CA GLU A 151 -3.09 -0.73 -11.37
C GLU A 151 -1.62 -0.69 -11.80
N ARG A 152 -1.35 -1.29 -12.96
CA ARG A 152 -0.01 -1.53 -13.51
C ARG A 152 0.20 -0.95 -14.90
N ASP A 153 -0.48 0.16 -15.17
CA ASP A 153 -0.38 0.95 -16.41
C ASP A 153 1.06 1.35 -16.74
N TYR A 154 1.87 1.68 -15.74
CA TYR A 154 3.26 2.11 -15.89
C TYR A 154 4.16 1.13 -16.67
N PHE A 155 3.85 -0.18 -16.69
CA PHE A 155 4.61 -1.15 -17.49
C PHE A 155 4.51 -0.89 -19.00
N TYR A 156 3.41 -0.30 -19.45
CA TYR A 156 3.12 -0.08 -20.86
C TYR A 156 3.34 1.38 -21.28
N THR A 157 3.99 2.19 -20.43
CA THR A 157 4.25 3.62 -20.69
C THR A 157 4.87 3.86 -22.07
N VAL A 158 5.84 3.01 -22.46
CA VAL A 158 6.48 3.12 -23.78
C VAL A 158 5.47 2.90 -24.90
N SER A 159 4.59 1.90 -24.78
CA SER A 159 3.54 1.64 -25.77
C SER A 159 2.61 2.87 -25.95
N TYR A 160 2.22 3.51 -24.85
CA TYR A 160 1.39 4.73 -24.91
C TYR A 160 2.10 5.89 -25.60
N GLN A 161 3.39 6.08 -25.30
CA GLN A 161 4.20 7.12 -25.94
C GLN A 161 4.31 6.89 -27.45
N ILE A 162 4.57 5.65 -27.88
CA ILE A 162 4.64 5.33 -29.31
C ILE A 162 3.28 5.52 -29.99
N TRP A 163 2.18 5.15 -29.35
CA TRP A 163 0.85 5.45 -29.89
C TRP A 163 0.58 6.96 -29.97
N GLY A 164 1.05 7.74 -28.99
CA GLY A 164 1.04 9.20 -29.02
C GLY A 164 1.78 9.77 -30.23
N LEU A 165 2.93 9.19 -30.60
CA LEU A 165 3.65 9.56 -31.82
C LEU A 165 2.84 9.26 -33.09
N PHE A 166 2.18 8.10 -33.15
CA PHE A 166 1.26 7.79 -34.24
C PHE A 166 0.11 8.79 -34.30
N ALA A 167 -0.58 9.06 -33.19
CA ALA A 167 -1.68 10.02 -33.15
C ALA A 167 -1.23 11.44 -33.54
N GLY A 168 -0.05 11.88 -33.10
CA GLY A 168 0.55 13.15 -33.49
C GLY A 168 0.84 13.23 -35.00
N ALA A 169 1.38 12.17 -35.60
CA ALA A 169 1.54 12.07 -37.05
C ALA A 169 0.18 12.08 -37.78
N GLY A 170 -0.86 11.49 -37.18
CA GLY A 170 -2.22 11.55 -37.67
C GLY A 170 -2.78 12.98 -37.69
N ILE A 171 -2.57 13.74 -36.61
CA ILE A 171 -2.95 15.16 -36.53
C ILE A 171 -2.21 15.99 -37.59
N ALA A 172 -0.90 15.76 -37.76
CA ALA A 172 -0.11 16.43 -38.79
C ALA A 172 -0.56 16.06 -40.22
N GLY A 173 -0.92 14.80 -40.45
CA GLY A 173 -1.53 14.35 -41.70
C GLY A 173 -2.88 15.01 -41.96
N LEU A 174 -3.70 15.18 -40.91
CA LEU A 174 -5.02 15.81 -41.01
C LEU A 174 -4.88 17.30 -41.33
N TYR A 175 -3.89 17.98 -40.74
CA TYR A 175 -3.53 19.35 -41.13
C TYR A 175 -3.19 19.46 -42.62
N GLN A 176 -2.35 18.56 -43.14
CA GLN A 176 -2.00 18.55 -44.56
C GLN A 176 -3.22 18.24 -45.45
N LEU A 177 -4.06 17.29 -45.05
CA LEU A 177 -5.28 16.93 -45.76
C LEU A 177 -6.25 18.11 -45.82
N ILE A 178 -6.50 18.78 -44.69
CA ILE A 178 -7.39 19.95 -44.63
C ILE A 178 -6.88 21.06 -45.54
N ARG A 179 -5.58 21.34 -45.49
CA ARG A 179 -4.96 22.35 -46.36
C ARG A 179 -5.07 22.01 -47.84
N ARG A 180 -4.89 20.74 -48.20
CA ARG A 180 -4.89 20.31 -49.60
C ARG A 180 -6.29 20.24 -50.19
N GLU A 181 -7.22 19.58 -49.51
CA GLU A 181 -8.56 19.30 -50.03
C GLU A 181 -9.48 20.51 -49.91
N PHE A 182 -9.42 21.26 -48.80
CA PHE A 182 -10.29 22.40 -48.55
C PHE A 182 -9.65 23.76 -48.87
N ARG A 183 -8.39 23.76 -49.34
CA ARG A 183 -7.62 24.99 -49.71
C ARG A 183 -7.61 26.06 -48.61
N MET A 184 -7.70 25.64 -47.35
CA MET A 184 -7.78 26.54 -46.19
C MET A 184 -6.43 27.24 -45.93
N PRO A 185 -6.43 28.52 -45.48
CA PRO A 185 -5.22 29.20 -45.06
C PRO A 185 -4.50 28.44 -43.93
N PRO A 186 -3.15 28.46 -43.87
CA PRO A 186 -2.39 27.71 -42.87
C PRO A 186 -2.82 28.00 -41.42
N ARG A 187 -3.17 29.26 -41.11
CA ARG A 187 -3.63 29.67 -39.78
C ARG A 187 -4.95 29.01 -39.37
N VAL A 188 -5.88 28.87 -40.33
CA VAL A 188 -7.21 28.28 -40.09
C VAL A 188 -7.08 26.76 -39.99
N ALA A 189 -6.37 26.13 -40.94
CA ALA A 189 -6.12 24.69 -40.89
C ALA A 189 -5.29 24.28 -39.65
N GLY A 190 -4.42 25.17 -39.18
CA GLY A 190 -3.61 24.97 -37.98
C GLY A 190 -4.42 24.76 -36.70
N GLY A 191 -5.71 25.16 -36.67
CA GLY A 191 -6.59 24.88 -35.54
C GLY A 191 -6.71 23.38 -35.20
N VAL A 192 -6.56 22.50 -36.18
CA VAL A 192 -6.59 21.04 -35.95
C VAL A 192 -5.44 20.54 -35.07
N LEU A 193 -4.32 21.28 -35.03
CA LEU A 193 -3.18 20.94 -34.18
C LEU A 193 -3.52 21.08 -32.68
N ALA A 194 -4.55 21.88 -32.34
CA ALA A 194 -5.03 21.99 -30.96
C ALA A 194 -5.59 20.67 -30.41
N LEU A 195 -5.95 19.70 -31.27
CA LEU A 195 -6.32 18.35 -30.83
C LEU A 195 -5.22 17.70 -29.97
N ALA A 196 -3.94 18.05 -30.19
CA ALA A 196 -2.84 17.53 -29.38
C ALA A 196 -2.88 18.00 -27.91
N LEU A 197 -3.62 19.07 -27.61
CA LEU A 197 -3.79 19.59 -26.24
C LEU A 197 -4.93 18.90 -25.49
N LEU A 198 -5.83 18.17 -26.17
CA LEU A 198 -6.98 17.54 -25.54
C LEU A 198 -6.60 16.56 -24.43
N PRO A 199 -5.61 15.64 -24.60
CA PRO A 199 -5.26 14.71 -23.52
C PRO A 199 -4.74 15.44 -22.28
N PHE A 200 -4.00 16.54 -22.47
CA PHE A 200 -3.51 17.38 -21.36
C PHE A 200 -4.68 18.01 -20.58
N VAL A 201 -5.64 18.61 -21.29
CA VAL A 201 -6.80 19.25 -20.65
C VAL A 201 -7.71 18.22 -19.97
N MET A 202 -8.01 17.13 -20.67
CA MET A 202 -8.93 16.09 -20.18
C MET A 202 -8.33 15.20 -19.10
N ASN A 203 -7.00 15.21 -18.91
CA ASN A 203 -6.31 14.53 -17.82
C ASN A 203 -5.76 15.46 -16.73
N PHE A 204 -5.96 16.79 -16.84
CA PHE A 204 -5.36 17.74 -15.91
C PHE A 204 -5.70 17.46 -14.44
N LYS A 205 -6.97 17.15 -14.14
CA LYS A 205 -7.39 16.83 -12.77
C LYS A 205 -6.87 15.48 -12.30
N ALA A 206 -6.97 14.44 -13.15
CA ALA A 206 -6.49 13.09 -12.81
C ALA A 206 -4.97 13.00 -12.65
N ALA A 207 -4.21 13.84 -13.37
CA ALA A 207 -2.75 13.91 -13.30
C ALA A 207 -2.22 15.04 -12.41
N SER A 208 -3.13 15.80 -11.77
CA SER A 208 -2.75 16.93 -10.93
C SER A 208 -1.86 16.45 -9.79
N ARG A 209 -0.69 17.10 -9.64
CA ARG A 209 0.17 16.98 -8.46
C ARG A 209 -0.04 18.15 -7.50
N ALA A 210 -1.09 18.95 -7.71
CA ALA A 210 -1.47 19.97 -6.74
C ALA A 210 -1.80 19.25 -5.42
N HIS A 211 -1.00 19.56 -4.42
CA HIS A 211 -1.07 18.99 -3.08
C HIS A 211 -2.36 19.48 -2.40
N GLY A 212 -3.26 18.55 -2.08
CA GLY A 212 -4.45 18.84 -1.28
C GLY A 212 -4.15 18.84 0.22
N LYS A 213 -5.22 18.92 1.04
CA LYS A 213 -5.14 18.83 2.51
C LYS A 213 -4.53 17.51 3.01
N ASP A 214 -4.42 16.52 2.14
CA ASP A 214 -3.89 15.17 2.35
C ASP A 214 -2.42 15.00 1.92
N ALA A 215 -1.78 16.02 1.37
CA ALA A 215 -0.45 15.90 0.77
C ALA A 215 0.65 15.40 1.73
N ARG A 216 0.50 15.64 3.04
CA ARG A 216 1.44 15.18 4.07
C ARG A 216 1.00 13.89 4.75
N LEU A 217 -0.12 13.31 4.35
CA LEU A 217 -0.77 12.23 5.10
C LEU A 217 0.10 10.99 5.25
N ALA A 218 0.83 10.58 4.20
CA ALA A 218 1.76 9.45 4.29
C ALA A 218 2.93 9.73 5.25
N ARG A 219 3.46 10.95 5.23
CA ARG A 219 4.53 11.40 6.13
C ARG A 219 4.02 11.45 7.59
N ASP A 220 2.83 11.98 7.80
CA ASP A 220 2.23 12.13 9.13
C ASP A 220 1.81 10.77 9.71
N PHE A 221 1.26 9.86 8.91
CA PHE A 221 1.02 8.47 9.31
C PHE A 221 2.31 7.77 9.77
N ALA A 222 3.41 7.94 9.02
CA ALA A 222 4.70 7.39 9.40
C ALA A 222 5.22 7.99 10.72
N TYR A 223 5.06 9.29 10.89
CA TYR A 223 5.43 10.00 12.12
C TYR A 223 4.63 9.43 13.30
N ASP A 224 3.32 9.36 13.17
CA ASP A 224 2.40 8.86 14.21
C ASP A 224 2.71 7.40 14.59
N LEU A 225 3.00 6.56 13.61
CA LEU A 225 3.39 5.18 13.83
C LEU A 225 4.74 5.07 14.58
N LEU A 226 5.78 5.83 14.19
CA LEU A 226 7.04 5.88 14.94
C LEU A 226 6.84 6.39 16.38
N GLN A 227 6.00 7.42 16.56
CA GLN A 227 5.72 7.97 17.88
C GLN A 227 4.91 7.06 18.79
N SER A 228 4.20 6.09 18.21
CA SER A 228 3.51 5.03 18.95
C SER A 228 4.47 4.03 19.59
N VAL A 229 5.71 3.94 19.11
CA VAL A 229 6.71 2.96 19.55
C VAL A 229 7.64 3.57 20.60
N GLU A 230 7.85 2.86 21.70
CA GLU A 230 8.79 3.22 22.77
C GLU A 230 10.26 3.24 22.28
N PRO A 231 11.17 3.93 23.00
CA PRO A 231 12.58 4.03 22.62
C PRO A 231 13.25 2.68 22.37
N TYR A 232 14.05 2.60 21.30
CA TYR A 232 14.75 1.39 20.86
C TYR A 232 13.84 0.20 20.48
N GLY A 233 12.54 0.44 20.32
CA GLY A 233 11.56 -0.60 20.00
C GLY A 233 11.79 -1.23 18.63
N ILE A 234 11.35 -2.48 18.49
CA ILE A 234 11.24 -3.20 17.21
C ILE A 234 9.82 -2.98 16.70
N LEU A 235 9.68 -2.46 15.49
CA LEU A 235 8.40 -2.25 14.82
C LEU A 235 8.31 -3.14 13.57
N PHE A 236 7.48 -4.17 13.63
CA PHE A 236 7.17 -5.01 12.47
C PHE A 236 6.17 -4.32 11.55
N THR A 237 6.52 -4.19 10.27
CA THR A 237 5.70 -3.59 9.21
C THR A 237 5.51 -4.58 8.06
N ASN A 238 4.55 -4.31 7.18
CA ASN A 238 4.34 -5.18 6.02
C ASN A 238 4.25 -4.36 4.72
N GLY A 239 5.03 -4.76 3.72
CA GLY A 239 5.03 -4.09 2.42
C GLY A 239 5.68 -2.72 2.40
N ASP A 240 5.64 -2.11 1.22
CA ASP A 240 6.25 -0.83 0.88
C ASP A 240 5.48 0.37 1.46
N ASN A 241 4.14 0.35 1.37
CA ASN A 241 3.28 1.46 1.83
C ASN A 241 3.41 1.76 3.32
N ASP A 242 3.69 0.75 4.15
CA ASP A 242 3.94 0.92 5.58
C ASP A 242 5.39 1.35 5.86
N THR A 243 6.34 0.75 5.15
CA THR A 243 7.77 0.80 5.51
C THR A 243 8.48 2.00 4.92
N PHE A 244 8.26 2.31 3.64
CA PHE A 244 9.04 3.33 2.94
C PHE A 244 8.82 4.74 3.49
N PRO A 245 7.59 5.14 3.90
CA PRO A 245 7.40 6.41 4.61
C PRO A 245 8.16 6.48 5.94
N LEU A 246 8.26 5.38 6.70
CA LEU A 246 9.03 5.32 7.94
C LEU A 246 10.53 5.48 7.67
N TRP A 247 11.05 4.75 6.68
CA TRP A 247 12.44 4.85 6.26
C TRP A 247 12.80 6.24 5.73
N TYR A 248 11.90 6.90 5.00
CA TYR A 248 12.08 8.29 4.60
C TYR A 248 12.21 9.21 5.83
N LEU A 249 11.32 9.07 6.82
CA LEU A 249 11.42 9.85 8.05
C LEU A 249 12.73 9.60 8.81
N GLN A 250 13.20 8.35 8.86
CA GLN A 250 14.42 7.98 9.59
C GLN A 250 15.70 8.41 8.86
N GLU A 251 15.80 8.20 7.54
CA GLU A 251 17.05 8.41 6.81
C GLU A 251 17.16 9.78 6.13
N VAL A 252 16.04 10.47 5.89
CA VAL A 252 16.04 11.80 5.26
C VAL A 252 15.72 12.89 6.28
N GLU A 253 14.72 12.67 7.15
CA GLU A 253 14.31 13.66 8.14
C GLU A 253 14.87 13.41 9.55
N GLU A 254 15.61 12.32 9.73
CA GLU A 254 16.32 11.96 10.96
C GLU A 254 15.39 11.84 12.20
N ILE A 255 14.14 11.44 12.00
CA ILE A 255 13.14 11.28 13.06
C ILE A 255 13.11 9.83 13.55
N ARG A 256 13.23 9.64 14.88
CA ARG A 256 13.07 8.36 15.57
C ARG A 256 13.93 7.25 14.96
N GLN A 257 15.16 7.61 14.64
CA GLN A 257 16.21 6.72 14.13
C GLN A 257 16.57 5.57 15.10
N ASP A 258 16.16 5.68 16.37
CA ASP A 258 16.32 4.68 17.42
C ASP A 258 15.39 3.46 17.25
N VAL A 259 14.25 3.62 16.57
CA VAL A 259 13.29 2.55 16.32
C VAL A 259 13.77 1.65 15.20
N SER A 260 13.76 0.34 15.42
CA SER A 260 14.14 -0.64 14.40
C SER A 260 12.92 -1.08 13.59
N VAL A 261 12.81 -0.59 12.36
CA VAL A 261 11.71 -0.95 11.44
C VAL A 261 12.05 -2.27 10.73
N VAL A 262 11.22 -3.29 10.92
CA VAL A 262 11.38 -4.63 10.37
C VAL A 262 10.27 -4.93 9.36
N ASN A 263 10.58 -4.76 8.07
CA ASN A 263 9.68 -5.12 6.98
C ASN A 263 9.60 -6.65 6.81
N LEU A 264 8.42 -7.21 7.05
CA LEU A 264 8.18 -8.66 7.01
C LEU A 264 8.21 -9.24 5.59
N SER A 265 7.96 -8.44 4.55
CA SER A 265 8.10 -8.88 3.16
C SER A 265 9.58 -9.11 2.81
N LEU A 266 10.45 -8.19 3.24
CA LEU A 266 11.91 -8.29 3.08
C LEU A 266 12.56 -9.27 4.05
N GLY A 267 11.91 -9.53 5.20
CA GLY A 267 12.30 -10.53 6.20
C GLY A 267 12.42 -11.96 5.67
N ASN A 268 12.02 -12.23 4.43
CA ASN A 268 12.23 -13.51 3.75
C ASN A 268 13.56 -13.60 2.99
N THR A 269 14.39 -12.56 3.03
CA THR A 269 15.63 -12.48 2.23
C THR A 269 16.87 -12.41 3.11
N ASP A 270 17.90 -13.18 2.77
CA ASP A 270 19.15 -13.26 3.53
C ASP A 270 19.82 -11.91 3.73
N TRP A 271 19.86 -11.08 2.69
CA TRP A 271 20.51 -9.76 2.74
C TRP A 271 19.83 -8.87 3.78
N TYR A 272 18.50 -8.94 3.91
CA TYR A 272 17.76 -8.12 4.85
C TYR A 272 17.97 -8.60 6.28
N VAL A 273 18.00 -9.91 6.50
CA VAL A 273 18.32 -10.49 7.82
C VAL A 273 19.73 -10.09 8.26
N ARG A 274 20.71 -10.09 7.35
CA ARG A 274 22.07 -9.58 7.64
C ARG A 274 22.06 -8.09 7.96
N GLN A 275 21.35 -7.28 7.17
CA GLN A 275 21.25 -5.84 7.38
C GLN A 275 20.65 -5.52 8.77
N LEU A 276 19.63 -6.26 9.22
CA LEU A 276 19.04 -6.08 10.55
C LEU A 276 20.03 -6.39 11.70
N ARG A 277 20.96 -7.32 11.49
CA ARG A 277 22.03 -7.62 12.45
C ARG A 277 23.13 -6.57 12.44
N ASP A 278 23.56 -6.19 11.24
CA ASP A 278 24.80 -5.44 11.01
C ASP A 278 24.60 -3.92 11.10
N ASN A 279 23.37 -3.43 10.92
CA ASN A 279 23.08 -2.01 11.06
C ASN A 279 23.28 -1.54 12.51
N PRO A 280 23.88 -0.36 12.72
CA PRO A 280 24.10 0.17 14.06
C PRO A 280 22.78 0.59 14.71
N VAL A 281 22.70 0.36 16.02
CA VAL A 281 21.60 0.87 16.85
C VAL A 281 21.88 2.34 17.15
N ARG A 282 21.06 3.24 16.59
CA ARG A 282 21.19 4.69 16.80
C ARG A 282 20.54 5.11 18.12
N SER A 283 21.09 6.14 18.75
CA SER A 283 20.65 6.61 20.06
C SER A 283 19.28 7.29 20.01
N PHE A 284 18.51 7.13 21.10
CA PHE A 284 17.27 7.87 21.29
C PHE A 284 17.54 9.35 21.58
N VAL A 285 16.81 10.23 20.89
CA VAL A 285 16.88 11.70 21.05
C VAL A 285 15.61 12.17 21.76
N PRO A 286 15.67 12.54 23.06
CA PRO A 286 14.48 12.86 23.86
C PRO A 286 13.60 13.98 23.30
N GLU A 287 14.19 14.96 22.62
CA GLU A 287 13.49 16.09 22.01
C GLU A 287 12.51 15.64 20.91
N GLN A 288 12.78 14.50 20.28
CA GLN A 288 11.92 13.94 19.23
C GLN A 288 10.70 13.20 19.78
N ALA A 289 10.72 12.77 21.05
CA ALA A 289 9.60 12.11 21.71
C ALA A 289 9.64 12.32 23.25
N PRO A 290 9.36 13.54 23.73
CA PRO A 290 9.58 13.92 25.14
C PRO A 290 8.76 13.09 26.13
N TRP A 291 7.61 12.57 25.72
CA TRP A 291 6.77 11.67 26.53
C TRP A 291 7.43 10.31 26.84
N TYR A 292 8.55 9.97 26.19
CA TYR A 292 9.34 8.78 26.50
C TYR A 292 10.63 9.07 27.25
N ALA A 293 10.99 10.34 27.48
CA ALA A 293 12.27 10.71 28.10
C ALA A 293 12.48 10.03 29.47
N GLY A 294 11.41 9.86 30.26
CA GLY A 294 11.47 9.21 31.57
C GLY A 294 11.50 7.68 31.56
N VAL A 295 11.27 7.03 30.42
CA VAL A 295 11.25 5.56 30.28
C VAL A 295 12.31 5.02 29.32
N ALA A 296 13.06 5.91 28.66
CA ALA A 296 14.12 5.53 27.73
C ALA A 296 15.28 4.83 28.47
N PRO A 297 15.74 3.66 27.99
CA PRO A 297 16.95 3.03 28.51
C PRO A 297 18.16 3.96 28.38
N ALA A 298 18.99 4.02 29.43
CA ALA A 298 20.18 4.88 29.46
C ALA A 298 21.26 4.48 28.45
N GLN A 299 21.32 3.19 28.07
CA GLN A 299 22.25 2.67 27.08
C GLN A 299 21.49 2.06 25.92
N SER A 300 22.04 2.21 24.71
CA SER A 300 21.48 1.57 23.52
C SER A 300 21.63 0.04 23.63
N PRO A 301 20.56 -0.73 23.33
CA PRO A 301 20.65 -2.19 23.38
C PRO A 301 21.57 -2.75 22.28
N PRO A 302 22.03 -4.01 22.40
CA PRO A 302 22.86 -4.66 21.37
C PRO A 302 22.08 -4.90 20.06
N ALA A 303 22.74 -5.43 19.04
CA ALA A 303 22.13 -5.79 17.75
C ALA A 303 20.82 -6.59 17.90
N LEU A 304 19.94 -6.49 16.90
CA LEU A 304 18.58 -7.04 16.97
C LEU A 304 18.54 -8.56 17.12
N HIS A 305 19.48 -9.28 16.51
CA HIS A 305 19.61 -10.73 16.66
C HIS A 305 21.06 -11.18 16.49
N THR A 306 21.37 -12.39 16.95
CA THR A 306 22.72 -12.96 16.86
C THR A 306 22.91 -14.00 15.75
N LEU A 307 21.95 -14.16 14.83
CA LEU A 307 22.06 -15.14 13.74
C LEU A 307 23.37 -14.98 12.95
N THR A 308 24.08 -16.09 12.82
CA THR A 308 25.31 -16.19 12.03
C THR A 308 25.02 -16.22 10.54
N ASP A 309 26.03 -15.91 9.74
CA ASP A 309 25.95 -15.98 8.29
C ASP A 309 25.53 -17.35 7.74
N GLN A 310 25.91 -18.42 8.45
CA GLN A 310 25.56 -19.79 8.10
C GLN A 310 24.11 -20.10 8.45
N GLU A 311 23.63 -19.68 9.63
CA GLU A 311 22.22 -19.82 10.01
C GLU A 311 21.31 -19.07 9.04
N ILE A 312 21.67 -17.83 8.66
CA ILE A 312 20.89 -17.02 7.72
C ILE A 312 20.76 -17.72 6.37
N ARG A 313 21.86 -18.24 5.78
CA ARG A 313 21.81 -18.98 4.51
C ARG A 313 20.96 -20.25 4.55
N ASN A 314 20.79 -20.81 5.74
CA ASN A 314 20.05 -22.04 5.95
C ASN A 314 18.58 -21.77 6.34
N LEU A 315 18.18 -20.51 6.50
CA LEU A 315 16.77 -20.16 6.71
C LEU A 315 15.98 -20.50 5.45
N GLN A 316 15.01 -21.39 5.60
CA GLN A 316 14.09 -21.77 4.54
C GLN A 316 12.68 -21.88 5.12
N PRO A 317 11.62 -21.73 4.31
CA PRO A 317 10.27 -22.06 4.74
C PRO A 317 10.20 -23.50 5.23
N GLN A 318 9.51 -23.73 6.35
CA GLN A 318 9.40 -25.03 6.99
C GLN A 318 7.94 -25.34 7.29
N LEU A 319 7.56 -26.60 7.08
CA LEU A 319 6.33 -27.16 7.64
C LEU A 319 6.71 -27.91 8.91
N LEU A 320 6.13 -27.56 10.05
CA LEU A 320 6.53 -28.15 11.32
C LEU A 320 6.24 -29.66 11.36
N ALA A 321 7.28 -30.48 11.44
CA ALA A 321 7.16 -31.95 11.54
C ALA A 321 6.58 -32.43 12.88
N ARG A 322 6.50 -31.57 13.89
CA ARG A 322 5.88 -31.81 15.19
C ARG A 322 5.51 -30.48 15.84
N GLY A 323 4.64 -30.52 16.84
CA GLY A 323 4.34 -29.34 17.63
C GLY A 323 5.58 -28.76 18.31
N ILE A 324 5.74 -27.44 18.25
CA ILE A 324 6.83 -26.69 18.90
C ILE A 324 6.24 -25.72 19.91
N ARG A 325 6.72 -25.81 21.16
CA ARG A 325 6.41 -24.82 22.19
C ARG A 325 7.40 -23.66 22.10
N PHE A 326 6.88 -22.47 21.86
CA PHE A 326 7.63 -21.21 21.86
C PHE A 326 7.42 -20.50 23.20
N VAL A 327 8.53 -20.19 23.88
CA VAL A 327 8.51 -19.46 25.15
C VAL A 327 9.46 -18.27 25.06
N ALA A 328 8.93 -17.07 25.28
CA ALA A 328 9.70 -15.83 25.37
C ALA A 328 9.04 -14.90 26.40
N GLY A 329 9.62 -14.85 27.61
CA GLY A 329 9.04 -14.10 28.73
C GLY A 329 7.67 -14.66 29.10
N ARG A 330 6.62 -13.86 28.92
CA ARG A 330 5.22 -14.28 29.14
C ARG A 330 4.55 -14.95 27.94
N VAL A 331 5.15 -14.85 26.77
CA VAL A 331 4.63 -15.51 25.60
C VAL A 331 4.91 -17.01 25.76
N ASP A 332 3.84 -17.79 25.89
CA ASP A 332 3.88 -19.26 25.88
C ASP A 332 2.85 -19.74 24.87
N HIS A 333 3.32 -20.18 23.72
CA HIS A 333 2.44 -20.59 22.63
C HIS A 333 2.95 -21.89 22.01
N THR A 334 2.04 -22.83 21.75
CA THR A 334 2.37 -24.07 21.06
C THR A 334 1.90 -23.98 19.62
N TYR A 335 2.86 -23.99 18.70
CA TYR A 335 2.60 -24.14 17.28
C TYR A 335 2.38 -25.62 16.98
N PRO A 336 1.22 -26.06 16.49
CA PRO A 336 0.94 -27.46 16.22
C PRO A 336 1.79 -28.00 15.06
N GLU A 337 1.84 -29.34 14.96
CA GLU A 337 2.35 -30.01 13.76
C GLU A 337 1.62 -29.50 12.50
N ASN A 338 2.33 -29.49 11.37
CA ASN A 338 1.85 -28.98 10.08
C ASN A 338 1.58 -27.48 10.04
N THR A 339 2.06 -26.71 11.02
CA THR A 339 2.09 -25.25 10.91
C THR A 339 3.14 -24.82 9.87
N PRO A 340 2.78 -24.07 8.81
CA PRO A 340 3.75 -23.50 7.90
C PRO A 340 4.42 -22.27 8.55
N LEU A 341 5.76 -22.24 8.56
CA LEU A 341 6.56 -21.10 8.97
C LEU A 341 7.41 -20.63 7.80
N TYR A 342 7.22 -19.38 7.37
CA TYR A 342 8.10 -18.73 6.42
C TYR A 342 9.32 -18.16 7.13
N VAL A 343 10.35 -17.79 6.36
CA VAL A 343 11.58 -17.19 6.90
C VAL A 343 11.29 -15.95 7.75
N LYS A 344 10.36 -15.09 7.30
CA LYS A 344 9.89 -13.94 8.09
C LYS A 344 9.30 -14.33 9.45
N ASP A 345 8.63 -15.48 9.55
CA ASP A 345 7.97 -15.93 10.79
C ASP A 345 9.01 -16.43 11.78
N ILE A 346 10.00 -17.19 11.29
CA ILE A 346 11.17 -17.62 12.07
C ILE A 346 11.92 -16.39 12.59
N LEU A 347 12.11 -15.37 11.74
CA LEU A 347 12.75 -14.10 12.12
C LEU A 347 11.95 -13.36 13.21
N ILE A 348 10.62 -13.24 13.08
CA ILE A 348 9.76 -12.65 14.12
C ILE A 348 9.98 -13.38 15.45
N LEU A 349 9.86 -14.71 15.45
CA LEU A 349 10.01 -15.52 16.67
C LEU A 349 11.39 -15.35 17.29
N ARG A 350 12.44 -15.30 16.45
CA ARG A 350 13.82 -15.09 16.90
C ARG A 350 14.01 -13.71 17.53
N LEU A 351 13.50 -12.66 16.87
CA LEU A 351 13.56 -11.29 17.38
C LEU A 351 12.80 -11.14 18.70
N ILE A 352 11.63 -11.76 18.82
CA ILE A 352 10.88 -11.81 20.09
C ILE A 352 11.71 -12.52 21.15
N GLN A 353 12.22 -13.71 20.87
CA GLN A 353 12.98 -14.50 21.84
C GLN A 353 14.23 -13.77 22.35
N GLU A 354 14.97 -13.08 21.49
CA GLU A 354 16.21 -12.40 21.86
C GLU A 354 16.01 -11.03 22.52
N ASN A 355 14.85 -10.39 22.31
CA ASN A 355 14.61 -9.00 22.75
C ASN A 355 13.52 -8.82 23.80
N VAL A 356 12.76 -9.87 24.14
CA VAL A 356 11.79 -9.83 25.24
C VAL A 356 12.48 -9.35 26.52
N GLY A 357 11.95 -8.26 27.10
CA GLY A 357 12.50 -7.60 28.29
C GLY A 357 13.71 -6.69 28.04
N ARG A 358 14.30 -6.71 26.83
CA ARG A 358 15.41 -5.83 26.42
C ARG A 358 14.96 -4.68 25.54
N ARG A 359 14.02 -4.94 24.63
CA ARG A 359 13.41 -3.95 23.75
C ARG A 359 11.89 -4.08 23.80
N PRO A 360 11.17 -2.96 23.70
CA PRO A 360 9.76 -2.98 23.34
C PRO A 360 9.57 -3.60 21.95
N ILE A 361 8.49 -4.37 21.76
CA ILE A 361 8.20 -5.05 20.49
C ILE A 361 6.79 -4.68 20.05
N TYR A 362 6.66 -4.25 18.80
CA TYR A 362 5.43 -3.76 18.23
C TYR A 362 5.17 -4.35 16.85
N PHE A 363 3.90 -4.56 16.53
CA PHE A 363 3.43 -4.71 15.14
C PHE A 363 2.70 -3.44 14.73
N SER A 364 2.88 -2.98 13.49
CA SER A 364 1.97 -1.99 12.91
C SER A 364 0.55 -2.57 12.85
N LEU A 365 -0.49 -1.77 13.10
CA LEU A 365 -1.88 -2.18 12.86
C LEU A 365 -2.09 -2.64 11.41
N THR A 366 -1.37 -2.05 10.47
CA THR A 366 -1.45 -2.32 9.03
C THR A 366 -0.65 -3.56 8.60
N ALA A 367 0.16 -4.16 9.49
CA ALA A 367 0.90 -5.38 9.19
C ALA A 367 -0.01 -6.62 9.03
N GLY A 368 -1.28 -6.50 9.42
CA GLY A 368 -2.31 -7.52 9.28
C GLY A 368 -2.21 -8.64 10.31
N SER A 369 -3.36 -9.22 10.68
CA SER A 369 -3.46 -10.26 11.71
C SER A 369 -2.75 -11.56 11.35
N GLY A 370 -2.58 -11.84 10.05
CA GLY A 370 -1.80 -12.98 9.56
C GLY A 370 -0.31 -12.95 9.96
N SER A 371 0.20 -11.80 10.39
CA SER A 371 1.60 -11.63 10.82
C SER A 371 1.81 -11.83 12.32
N TRP A 372 0.75 -11.98 13.13
CA TRP A 372 0.84 -12.01 14.58
C TRP A 372 1.21 -13.38 15.16
N LEU A 373 1.28 -14.42 14.33
CA LEU A 373 1.70 -15.78 14.72
C LEU A 373 0.94 -16.35 15.93
N GLY A 374 -0.37 -16.07 16.02
CA GLY A 374 -1.21 -16.54 17.13
C GLY A 374 -0.97 -15.84 18.47
N LEU A 375 -0.18 -14.76 18.48
CA LEU A 375 0.24 -14.07 19.71
C LEU A 375 -0.71 -12.94 20.13
N GLN A 376 -1.87 -12.78 19.49
CA GLN A 376 -2.81 -11.68 19.76
C GLN A 376 -3.25 -11.55 21.24
N SER A 377 -3.30 -12.66 21.99
CA SER A 377 -3.64 -12.65 23.41
C SER A 377 -2.57 -11.99 24.30
N TYR A 378 -1.37 -11.80 23.75
CA TYR A 378 -0.24 -11.15 24.42
C TYR A 378 -0.06 -9.69 23.98
N MET A 379 -1.01 -9.14 23.23
CA MET A 379 -0.90 -7.81 22.63
C MET A 379 -1.87 -6.80 23.25
N THR A 380 -1.50 -5.53 23.21
CA THR A 380 -2.44 -4.41 23.40
C THR A 380 -2.25 -3.38 22.31
N GLN A 381 -3.34 -2.80 21.82
CA GLN A 381 -3.29 -1.67 20.93
C GLN A 381 -2.87 -0.40 21.69
N GLN A 382 -1.87 0.30 21.13
CA GLN A 382 -1.39 1.60 21.56
C GLN A 382 -1.31 2.52 20.34
N GLY A 383 -2.40 3.25 20.07
CA GLY A 383 -2.48 4.06 18.86
C GLY A 383 -2.47 3.17 17.60
N LEU A 384 -1.53 3.44 16.68
CA LEU A 384 -1.30 2.77 15.40
C LEU A 384 -0.43 1.51 15.51
N ALA A 385 0.03 1.15 16.71
CA ALA A 385 0.88 0.00 16.94
C ALA A 385 0.27 -0.97 17.96
N LEU A 386 0.60 -2.25 17.83
CA LEU A 386 0.22 -3.33 18.74
C LEU A 386 1.46 -3.75 19.54
N LYS A 387 1.48 -3.42 20.82
CA LYS A 387 2.58 -3.79 21.74
C LYS A 387 2.47 -5.26 22.11
N VAL A 388 3.55 -6.01 21.97
CA VAL A 388 3.68 -7.38 22.49
C VAL A 388 4.23 -7.33 23.92
N HIS A 389 3.51 -7.93 24.87
CA HIS A 389 3.88 -7.90 26.28
C HIS A 389 4.83 -9.03 26.65
N ALA A 390 6.07 -8.64 26.95
CA ALA A 390 7.15 -9.50 27.40
C ALA A 390 7.04 -9.93 28.88
N ALA A 391 6.45 -9.09 29.74
CA ALA A 391 6.44 -9.24 31.21
C ALA A 391 5.27 -8.47 31.85
N GLN A 392 4.85 -8.88 33.07
CA GLN A 392 3.63 -8.45 33.82
C GLN A 392 2.32 -8.47 32.99
N PRO A 393 1.12 -8.68 33.58
CA PRO A 393 -0.10 -8.59 32.78
C PRO A 393 -0.26 -7.10 32.49
N PRO A 394 -0.68 -6.71 31.27
CA PRO A 394 -1.03 -5.32 31.07
C PRO A 394 -2.08 -4.94 32.13
N ASP A 395 -1.88 -3.77 32.74
CA ASP A 395 -2.79 -3.25 33.77
C ASP A 395 -4.20 -3.16 33.19
N SER A 396 -5.05 -4.12 33.57
CA SER A 396 -6.38 -4.29 32.99
C SER A 396 -7.30 -3.12 33.28
N SER A 397 -7.00 -2.31 34.31
CA SER A 397 -7.76 -1.09 34.62
C SER A 397 -7.61 -0.02 33.53
N ARG A 398 -6.54 -0.09 32.74
CA ARG A 398 -6.25 0.82 31.63
C ARG A 398 -6.77 0.32 30.29
N LEU A 399 -7.26 -0.93 30.23
CA LEU A 399 -7.66 -1.56 28.99
C LEU A 399 -9.14 -1.38 28.70
N GLY A 400 -9.44 -0.96 27.47
CA GLY A 400 -10.76 -1.01 26.88
C GLY A 400 -10.88 -2.21 25.93
N PRO A 401 -12.11 -2.55 25.50
CA PRO A 401 -12.29 -3.55 24.44
C PRO A 401 -11.57 -3.10 23.16
N GLY A 402 -10.96 -4.06 22.46
CA GLY A 402 -10.48 -3.84 21.10
C GLY A 402 -11.64 -3.90 20.10
N LEU A 403 -11.42 -3.40 18.89
CA LEU A 403 -12.31 -3.68 17.76
C LEU A 403 -12.36 -5.19 17.47
N ALA A 404 -13.40 -5.66 16.79
CA ALA A 404 -13.50 -7.07 16.41
C ALA A 404 -12.24 -7.54 15.67
N GLY A 405 -11.58 -8.59 16.18
CA GLY A 405 -10.34 -9.12 15.63
C GLY A 405 -9.06 -8.37 16.04
N PHE A 406 -9.16 -7.29 16.82
CA PHE A 406 -8.02 -6.55 17.36
C PHE A 406 -7.80 -6.82 18.86
N PRO A 407 -6.56 -6.72 19.36
CA PRO A 407 -6.27 -6.80 20.79
C PRO A 407 -6.93 -5.66 21.59
N PRO A 408 -7.07 -5.79 22.93
CA PRO A 408 -7.54 -4.72 23.81
C PRO A 408 -6.74 -3.42 23.65
N VAL A 409 -7.42 -2.28 23.82
CA VAL A 409 -6.80 -0.95 23.66
C VAL A 409 -6.33 -0.40 25.01
N ASP A 410 -5.09 0.07 25.10
CA ASP A 410 -4.62 0.88 26.24
C ASP A 410 -5.20 2.29 26.10
N VAL A 411 -6.27 2.56 26.86
CA VAL A 411 -7.09 3.77 26.69
C VAL A 411 -6.29 5.03 26.99
N PRO A 412 -5.60 5.17 28.16
CA PRO A 412 -4.82 6.38 28.44
C PRO A 412 -3.69 6.62 27.43
N ARG A 413 -3.00 5.54 27.00
CA ARG A 413 -1.91 5.67 26.04
C ARG A 413 -2.43 6.11 24.68
N THR A 414 -3.49 5.46 24.20
CA THR A 414 -4.06 5.73 22.88
C THR A 414 -4.70 7.12 22.83
N ASP A 415 -5.41 7.55 23.88
CA ASP A 415 -5.99 8.89 23.99
C ASP A 415 -4.90 9.98 23.93
N SER A 416 -3.81 9.80 24.69
CA SER A 416 -2.69 10.73 24.66
C SER A 416 -2.00 10.78 23.29
N LEU A 417 -1.83 9.64 22.61
CA LEU A 417 -1.20 9.60 21.29
C LEU A 417 -2.05 10.35 20.26
N VAL A 418 -3.33 9.96 20.16
CA VAL A 418 -4.29 10.47 19.17
C VAL A 418 -4.51 11.98 19.33
N TRP A 419 -4.63 12.49 20.55
CA TRP A 419 -5.00 13.89 20.76
C TRP A 419 -3.82 14.84 21.02
N ASN A 420 -2.67 14.35 21.50
CA ASN A 420 -1.54 15.21 21.86
C ASN A 420 -0.29 15.02 20.99
N VAL A 421 -0.21 13.93 20.22
CA VAL A 421 0.99 13.56 19.45
C VAL A 421 0.72 13.46 17.96
N TYR A 422 -0.40 12.85 17.59
CA TYR A 422 -0.69 12.50 16.20
C TYR A 422 -0.93 13.70 15.31
N ARG A 423 -0.62 13.51 14.02
CA ARG A 423 -0.75 14.51 12.97
C ARG A 423 -1.67 13.97 11.88
N TYR A 424 -2.57 14.82 11.42
CA TYR A 424 -3.61 14.44 10.48
C TYR A 424 -3.51 15.23 9.17
N ALA A 425 -2.29 15.59 8.74
CA ALA A 425 -2.08 16.58 7.69
C ALA A 425 -2.94 17.83 7.94
N GLU A 426 -3.77 18.22 6.97
CA GLU A 426 -4.78 19.28 7.13
C GLU A 426 -6.22 18.70 7.16
N LEU A 427 -6.36 17.39 7.41
CA LEU A 427 -7.66 16.71 7.40
C LEU A 427 -8.54 17.13 8.58
N ALA A 428 -7.95 17.50 9.71
CA ALA A 428 -8.69 18.01 10.86
C ALA A 428 -9.45 19.31 10.54
N GLU A 429 -8.93 20.13 9.62
CA GLU A 429 -9.47 21.41 9.19
C GLU A 429 -10.21 21.33 7.84
N ALA A 430 -10.36 20.12 7.29
CA ALA A 430 -11.08 19.92 6.04
C ALA A 430 -12.59 19.90 6.25
N ASP A 431 -13.33 20.69 5.47
CA ASP A 431 -14.81 20.67 5.47
C ASP A 431 -15.36 19.49 4.65
N THR A 432 -14.63 19.09 3.60
CA THR A 432 -14.95 17.92 2.77
C THR A 432 -13.68 17.13 2.49
N LEU A 433 -13.76 15.80 2.60
CA LEU A 433 -12.66 14.88 2.30
C LEU A 433 -12.94 14.16 0.99
N VAL A 434 -12.65 14.84 -0.13
CA VAL A 434 -12.53 14.15 -1.42
C VAL A 434 -11.09 13.65 -1.55
N LEU A 435 -10.85 12.48 -0.97
CA LEU A 435 -9.54 11.82 -1.00
C LEU A 435 -9.45 10.85 -2.17
N GLU A 436 -8.27 10.84 -2.79
CA GLU A 436 -7.88 9.76 -3.70
C GLU A 436 -7.79 8.43 -2.93
N PRO A 437 -7.93 7.27 -3.59
CA PRO A 437 -8.04 5.97 -2.92
C PRO A 437 -6.93 5.65 -1.90
N THR A 438 -5.67 5.96 -2.20
CA THR A 438 -4.55 5.66 -1.30
C THR A 438 -4.58 6.55 -0.06
N ALA A 439 -4.75 7.87 -0.21
CA ALA A 439 -4.94 8.80 0.90
C ALA A 439 -6.16 8.43 1.76
N ARG A 440 -7.25 7.97 1.14
CA ARG A 440 -8.43 7.47 1.85
C ARG A 440 -8.11 6.25 2.72
N ASN A 441 -7.32 5.30 2.21
CA ASN A 441 -6.91 4.13 2.98
C ASN A 441 -6.06 4.55 4.20
N ILE A 442 -5.13 5.49 4.03
CA ILE A 442 -4.31 6.00 5.15
C ILE A 442 -5.20 6.73 6.18
N ALA A 443 -6.12 7.59 5.73
CA ALA A 443 -7.05 8.29 6.61
C ALA A 443 -7.97 7.32 7.38
N THR A 444 -8.37 6.22 6.73
CA THR A 444 -9.14 5.14 7.36
C THR A 444 -8.31 4.42 8.42
N ASN A 445 -7.03 4.13 8.17
CA ASN A 445 -6.15 3.55 9.18
C ASN A 445 -5.96 4.48 10.39
N LEU A 446 -5.87 5.80 10.16
CA LEU A 446 -5.80 6.82 11.22
C LEU A 446 -7.10 6.93 12.05
N SER A 447 -8.24 6.48 11.52
CA SER A 447 -9.50 6.47 12.27
C SER A 447 -9.62 5.30 13.23
N ILE A 448 -8.90 4.19 13.01
CA ILE A 448 -9.01 2.96 13.82
C ILE A 448 -8.79 3.21 15.32
N PRO A 449 -7.72 3.92 15.77
CA PRO A 449 -7.51 4.18 17.19
C PRO A 449 -8.63 5.04 17.81
N LEU A 450 -9.20 5.97 17.04
CA LEU A 450 -10.32 6.80 17.47
C LEU A 450 -11.60 5.96 17.64
N ILE A 451 -11.88 5.02 16.75
CA ILE A 451 -13.04 4.12 16.90
C ILE A 451 -12.89 3.26 18.16
N ALA A 452 -11.69 2.71 18.40
CA ALA A 452 -11.41 1.92 19.60
C ALA A 452 -11.60 2.76 20.89
N LEU A 453 -11.09 3.99 20.92
CA LEU A 453 -11.32 4.92 22.03
C LEU A 453 -12.79 5.27 22.23
N GLY A 454 -13.51 5.53 21.13
CA GLY A 454 -14.93 5.85 21.17
C GLY A 454 -15.75 4.73 21.84
N GLN A 455 -15.46 3.47 21.49
CA GLN A 455 -16.09 2.29 22.11
C GLN A 455 -15.69 2.12 23.57
N ALA A 456 -14.40 2.28 23.89
CA ALA A 456 -13.92 2.16 25.25
C ALA A 456 -14.56 3.20 26.19
N TYR A 457 -14.61 4.48 25.77
CA TYR A 457 -15.27 5.53 26.54
C TYR A 457 -16.78 5.34 26.66
N GLN A 458 -17.43 4.79 25.62
CA GLN A 458 -18.84 4.46 25.68
C GLN A 458 -19.14 3.43 26.78
N LEU A 459 -18.33 2.38 26.90
CA LEU A 459 -18.48 1.37 27.95
C LEU A 459 -18.13 1.91 29.35
N GLN A 460 -17.24 2.89 29.44
CA GLN A 460 -16.92 3.59 30.68
C GLN A 460 -17.99 4.62 31.09
N GLY A 461 -19.00 4.86 30.25
CA GLY A 461 -20.06 5.84 30.50
C GLY A 461 -19.67 7.29 30.19
N ASP A 462 -18.51 7.54 29.57
CA ASP A 462 -18.08 8.88 29.14
C ASP A 462 -18.61 9.17 27.73
N ALA A 463 -19.88 9.59 27.65
CA ALA A 463 -20.56 9.88 26.40
C ALA A 463 -19.88 11.03 25.60
N ALA A 464 -19.34 12.03 26.30
CA ALA A 464 -18.72 13.18 25.67
C ALA A 464 -17.43 12.80 24.93
N ARG A 465 -16.53 12.06 25.58
CA ARG A 465 -15.31 11.56 24.93
C ARG A 465 -15.62 10.50 23.88
N SER A 466 -16.61 9.65 24.12
CA SER A 466 -17.06 8.67 23.12
C SER A 466 -17.48 9.35 21.82
N MET A 467 -18.37 10.35 21.91
CA MET A 467 -18.85 11.11 20.76
C MET A 467 -17.71 11.84 20.04
N LYS A 468 -16.83 12.54 20.78
CA LYS A 468 -15.68 13.26 20.22
C LYS A 468 -14.80 12.35 19.34
N ASN A 469 -14.49 11.15 19.84
CA ASN A 469 -13.66 10.20 19.11
C ASN A 469 -14.38 9.63 17.89
N PHE A 470 -15.66 9.26 18.01
CA PHE A 470 -16.44 8.74 16.87
C PHE A 470 -16.65 9.77 15.76
N GLU A 471 -16.95 11.02 16.10
CA GLU A 471 -17.12 12.08 15.09
C GLU A 471 -15.83 12.34 14.31
N PHE A 472 -14.70 12.36 15.01
CA PHE A 472 -13.41 12.57 14.34
C PHE A 472 -12.98 11.33 13.52
N ALA A 473 -13.24 10.12 14.02
CA ALA A 473 -13.05 8.89 13.24
C ALA A 473 -13.89 8.89 11.96
N TYR A 474 -15.17 9.24 12.06
CA TYR A 474 -16.08 9.34 10.92
C TYR A 474 -15.65 10.42 9.93
N LYS A 475 -15.10 11.53 10.43
CA LYS A 475 -14.52 12.57 9.59
C LYS A 475 -13.38 12.01 8.75
N LEU A 476 -12.42 11.31 9.35
CA LEU A 476 -11.24 10.76 8.66
C LEU A 476 -11.59 9.61 7.70
N GLY A 477 -12.46 8.70 8.13
CA GLY A 477 -12.90 7.54 7.35
C GLY A 477 -14.41 7.34 7.49
N PRO A 478 -15.23 7.98 6.62
CA PRO A 478 -16.67 7.86 6.68
C PRO A 478 -17.14 6.41 6.48
N ASP A 479 -17.75 5.83 7.52
CA ASP A 479 -18.31 4.48 7.50
C ASP A 479 -19.81 4.52 7.84
N PRO A 480 -20.70 3.89 7.05
CA PRO A 480 -22.14 3.91 7.30
C PRO A 480 -22.56 3.40 8.69
N ASN A 481 -21.88 2.37 9.22
CA ASN A 481 -22.20 1.80 10.52
C ASN A 481 -21.80 2.75 11.64
N LEU A 482 -20.60 3.33 11.56
CA LEU A 482 -20.16 4.37 12.49
C LEU A 482 -21.10 5.59 12.46
N GLY A 483 -21.56 5.98 11.27
CA GLY A 483 -22.56 7.04 11.12
C GLY A 483 -23.90 6.73 11.79
N GLN A 484 -24.34 5.47 11.78
CA GLN A 484 -25.54 5.03 12.52
C GLN A 484 -25.31 5.09 14.03
N VAL A 485 -24.14 4.65 14.52
CA VAL A 485 -23.77 4.72 15.94
C VAL A 485 -23.79 6.16 16.44
N ILE A 486 -23.18 7.09 15.69
CA ILE A 486 -23.17 8.53 16.02
C ILE A 486 -24.61 9.08 16.10
N ARG A 487 -25.46 8.78 15.11
CA ARG A 487 -26.86 9.23 15.12
C ARG A 487 -27.65 8.67 16.31
N ALA A 488 -27.48 7.39 16.61
CA ALA A 488 -28.15 6.74 17.73
C ALA A 488 -27.72 7.35 19.08
N LEU A 489 -26.42 7.65 19.25
CA LEU A 489 -25.91 8.32 20.44
C LEU A 489 -26.46 9.74 20.57
N LYS A 490 -26.47 10.53 19.49
CA LYS A 490 -27.06 11.88 19.50
C LYS A 490 -28.55 11.88 19.86
N ALA A 491 -29.31 10.91 19.32
CA ALA A 491 -30.74 10.79 19.59
C ALA A 491 -31.04 10.49 21.08
N ARG A 492 -30.17 9.70 21.74
CA ARG A 492 -30.27 9.41 23.18
C ARG A 492 -30.04 10.66 24.03
N ASP A 493 -29.07 11.50 23.68
CA ASP A 493 -28.79 12.76 24.38
C ASP A 493 -29.90 13.81 24.19
N THR A 494 -30.57 13.82 23.03
CA THR A 494 -31.66 14.77 22.74
C THR A 494 -33.05 14.27 23.18
N GLY A 495 -33.16 13.08 23.79
CA GLY A 495 -34.46 12.49 24.18
C GLY A 495 -35.40 12.16 23.01
N ALA A 496 -34.88 12.08 21.78
CA ALA A 496 -35.67 11.87 20.58
C ALA A 496 -35.90 10.36 20.36
N VAL A 497 -37.11 9.90 20.70
CA VAL A 497 -37.55 8.53 20.42
C VAL A 497 -37.86 8.41 18.93
N PHE A 498 -37.05 7.65 18.18
CA PHE A 498 -37.48 7.17 16.86
C PHE A 498 -38.50 6.05 17.06
N GLY A 499 -39.72 6.27 16.54
CA GLY A 499 -40.79 5.29 16.56
C GLY A 499 -40.36 3.99 15.89
N ASP A 500 -40.70 2.90 16.57
CA ASP A 500 -40.53 1.51 16.18
C ASP A 500 -40.90 1.28 14.70
N THR A 501 -39.92 0.90 13.87
CA THR A 501 -40.14 0.50 12.47
C THR A 501 -40.67 -0.93 12.35
N ALA A 502 -41.01 -1.62 13.44
CA ALA A 502 -41.74 -2.88 13.41
C ALA A 502 -43.26 -2.66 13.23
N ARG A 503 -43.69 -2.12 12.09
CA ARG A 503 -45.04 -2.40 11.57
C ARG A 503 -44.92 -3.07 10.20
N ALA A 504 -45.13 -4.39 10.22
CA ALA A 504 -45.39 -5.18 9.03
C ALA A 504 -46.57 -4.59 8.23
N PRO A 505 -46.53 -4.61 6.89
CA PRO A 505 -47.68 -4.21 6.09
C PRO A 505 -48.78 -5.26 6.26
N GLY A 506 -49.87 -4.87 6.92
CA GLY A 506 -51.07 -5.67 7.04
C GLY A 506 -51.88 -5.64 5.74
N ARG A 507 -52.11 -6.86 5.23
CA ARG A 507 -53.22 -7.38 4.40
C ARG A 507 -53.70 -6.59 3.19
#